data_AF-A0A351ARF3-F1
#
_entry.id   AF-A0A351ARF3-F1
#
_cell.length_a   1.000
_cell.length_b   1.000
_cell.length_c   1.000
_cell.angle_alpha   90.00
_cell.angle_beta   90.00
_cell.angle_gamma   90.00
#
_symmetry.space_group_name_H-M   'P 1'
#
loop_
_entity.id
_entity.type
_entity.pdbx_description
1 polymer ?
#
loop_
_entity_poly.entity_id
_entity_poly.type
_entity_poly.pdbx_seq_one_letter_code
_entity_poly.pdbx_strand_id
1 'polypeptide(L)'
;MTDLKKIVELFAIEGEVKEIKPLGNGLINDTYKVVTEGDAPDYVLQRINNAIFTDVDLLQSNIEAVTRHIRKKLEAEGADDIDRKVLRFIPLKSEGERLEALMSDKPRTYCLEDGKYWRVSVFIDDAYTYETVNPEYSEYAGEAFGNFEAMLADIPDTLGETIPDFHNMELRLRQLVEAVREDKASRLSADDKTEGQELHKILEDIDKYG
;
A
#
# COMPACT_ATOMS: atom_id res chain seq x y z
N MET A 1 -13.37 2.45 19.97
CA MET A 1 -13.45 2.86 18.55
C MET A 1 -12.32 3.86 18.36
N THR A 2 -11.34 3.57 17.51
CA THR A 2 -10.20 4.48 17.31
C THR A 2 -10.69 5.77 16.66
N ASP A 3 -10.32 6.90 17.24
CA ASP A 3 -10.70 8.22 16.76
C ASP A 3 -9.74 8.66 15.64
N LEU A 4 -10.17 8.52 14.39
CA LEU A 4 -9.34 8.80 13.23
C LEU A 4 -8.85 10.25 13.18
N LYS A 5 -9.62 11.21 13.72
CA LYS A 5 -9.19 12.62 13.75
C LYS A 5 -7.98 12.80 14.64
N LYS A 6 -7.99 12.19 15.84
CA LYS A 6 -6.84 12.21 16.76
C LYS A 6 -5.60 11.57 16.15
N ILE A 7 -5.75 10.50 15.38
CA ILE A 7 -4.63 9.87 14.67
C ILE A 7 -4.03 10.85 13.66
N VAL A 8 -4.86 11.47 12.82
CA VAL A 8 -4.41 12.45 11.82
C VAL A 8 -3.72 13.64 12.46
N GLU A 9 -4.20 14.12 13.61
CA GLU A 9 -3.62 15.24 14.35
C GLU A 9 -2.19 14.98 14.84
N LEU A 10 -1.75 13.72 14.94
CA LEU A 10 -0.36 13.37 15.24
C LEU A 10 0.61 13.69 14.09
N PHE A 11 0.10 13.82 12.87
CA PHE A 11 0.89 14.08 11.67
C PHE A 11 0.97 15.58 11.41
N ALA A 12 2.08 16.03 10.83
CA ALA A 12 2.33 17.41 10.46
C ALA A 12 1.54 17.81 9.19
N ILE A 13 0.22 17.60 9.20
CA ILE A 13 -0.68 18.04 8.14
C ILE A 13 -0.90 19.56 8.19
N GLU A 14 -1.14 20.12 7.02
CA GLU A 14 -1.63 21.48 6.82
C GLU A 14 -3.15 21.49 6.74
N GLY A 15 -3.78 22.52 7.31
CA GLY A 15 -5.24 22.69 7.32
C GLY A 15 -5.97 21.95 8.45
N GLU A 16 -7.25 22.29 8.63
CA GLU A 16 -8.12 21.64 9.60
C GLU A 16 -8.88 20.47 8.96
N VAL A 17 -9.04 19.36 9.70
CA VAL A 17 -9.74 18.17 9.21
C VAL A 17 -11.25 18.40 9.20
N LYS A 18 -11.81 18.53 8.00
CA LYS A 18 -13.25 18.66 7.75
C LYS A 18 -13.97 17.32 7.94
N GLU A 19 -13.58 16.32 7.15
CA GLU A 19 -14.18 14.97 7.16
C GLU A 19 -13.14 13.87 6.92
N ILE A 20 -13.43 12.67 7.39
CA ILE A 20 -12.66 11.45 7.10
C ILE A 20 -13.64 10.41 6.60
N LYS A 21 -13.40 9.85 5.40
CA LYS A 21 -14.27 8.85 4.78
C LYS A 21 -13.47 7.70 4.18
N PRO A 22 -14.03 6.48 4.09
CA PRO A 22 -13.38 5.38 3.39
C PRO A 22 -12.99 5.77 1.96
N LEU A 23 -11.83 5.29 1.49
CA LEU A 23 -11.30 5.56 0.16
C LEU A 23 -10.92 4.25 -0.55
N GLY A 24 -11.54 4.03 -1.70
CA GLY A 24 -11.24 2.90 -2.60
C GLY A 24 -11.77 1.55 -2.11
N ASN A 25 -11.43 0.51 -2.88
CA ASN A 25 -11.83 -0.89 -2.65
C ASN A 25 -10.61 -1.77 -2.26
N GLY A 26 -9.60 -1.19 -1.62
CA GLY A 26 -8.35 -1.89 -1.29
C GLY A 26 -8.59 -3.09 -0.37
N LEU A 27 -7.87 -4.20 -0.64
CA LEU A 27 -8.06 -5.48 0.07
C LEU A 27 -7.09 -5.69 1.24
N ILE A 28 -6.08 -4.83 1.38
CA ILE A 28 -4.95 -5.06 2.28
C ILE A 28 -5.01 -4.13 3.49
N ASN A 29 -4.88 -2.81 3.26
CA ASN A 29 -4.91 -1.78 4.30
C ASN A 29 -6.29 -1.11 4.34
N ASP A 30 -6.73 -0.67 5.51
CA ASP A 30 -7.88 0.24 5.59
C ASP A 30 -7.42 1.64 5.19
N THR A 31 -8.07 2.19 4.17
CA THR A 31 -7.67 3.46 3.56
C THR A 31 -8.81 4.46 3.67
N TYR A 32 -8.47 5.67 4.12
CA TYR A 32 -9.42 6.76 4.33
C TYR A 32 -8.92 8.02 3.64
N LYS A 33 -9.82 8.74 2.98
CA LYS A 33 -9.58 10.10 2.53
C LYS A 33 -9.86 11.06 3.68
N VAL A 34 -8.87 11.88 4.01
CA VAL A 34 -8.97 12.99 4.94
C VAL A 34 -9.17 14.24 4.09
N VAL A 35 -10.32 14.90 4.25
CA VAL A 35 -10.62 16.15 3.56
C VAL A 35 -10.32 17.31 4.50
N THR A 36 -9.61 18.31 4.00
CA THR A 36 -9.27 19.52 4.75
C THR A 36 -10.18 20.69 4.40
N GLU A 37 -10.19 21.71 5.26
CA GLU A 37 -10.83 22.99 4.97
C GLU A 37 -9.93 23.91 4.13
N GLY A 38 -10.55 24.79 3.33
CA GLY A 38 -9.86 25.81 2.54
C GLY A 38 -9.03 25.24 1.39
N ASP A 39 -7.85 25.84 1.18
CA ASP A 39 -6.92 25.51 0.09
C ASP A 39 -5.81 24.54 0.53
N ALA A 40 -5.90 23.98 1.75
CA ALA A 40 -4.95 22.98 2.22
C ALA A 40 -5.15 21.66 1.46
N PRO A 41 -4.09 20.86 1.24
CA PRO A 41 -4.21 19.61 0.51
C PRO A 41 -4.98 18.56 1.31
N ASP A 42 -5.76 17.74 0.61
CA ASP A 42 -6.35 16.53 1.16
C ASP A 42 -5.26 15.47 1.44
N TYR A 43 -5.57 14.50 2.29
CA TYR A 43 -4.64 13.41 2.64
C TYR A 43 -5.28 12.03 2.52
N VAL A 44 -4.41 11.02 2.49
CA VAL A 44 -4.77 9.62 2.64
C VAL A 44 -4.23 9.12 3.97
N LEU A 45 -5.14 8.74 4.87
CA LEU A 45 -4.84 8.03 6.10
C LEU A 45 -4.93 6.52 5.83
N GLN A 46 -3.91 5.78 6.21
CA GLN A 46 -3.90 4.32 6.09
C GLN A 46 -3.62 3.64 7.43
N ARG A 47 -4.50 2.68 7.78
CA ARG A 47 -4.19 1.67 8.79
C ARG A 47 -3.44 0.53 8.12
N ILE A 48 -2.19 0.34 8.48
CA ILE A 48 -1.35 -0.73 7.93
C ILE A 48 -1.85 -2.07 8.50
N ASN A 49 -2.07 -3.05 7.62
CA ASN A 49 -2.40 -4.40 8.03
C ASN A 49 -1.15 -5.12 8.55
N ASN A 50 -0.91 -4.98 9.84
CA ASN A 50 0.25 -5.56 10.52
C ASN A 50 0.16 -7.07 10.78
N ALA A 51 -0.91 -7.74 10.29
CA ALA A 51 -0.94 -9.20 10.18
C ALA A 51 -0.32 -9.69 8.87
N ILE A 52 -0.32 -8.85 7.82
CA ILE A 52 0.33 -9.12 6.53
C ILE A 52 1.75 -8.54 6.54
N PHE A 53 1.90 -7.27 6.94
CA PHE A 53 3.19 -6.60 7.07
C PHE A 53 3.65 -6.67 8.52
N THR A 54 4.32 -7.76 8.88
CA THR A 54 4.76 -8.01 10.26
C THR A 54 5.93 -7.11 10.68
N ASP A 55 6.78 -6.72 9.73
CA ASP A 55 7.86 -5.74 9.92
C ASP A 55 7.47 -4.39 9.28
N VAL A 56 6.80 -3.55 10.06
CA VAL A 56 6.33 -2.23 9.61
C VAL A 56 7.49 -1.24 9.48
N ASP A 57 8.55 -1.38 10.28
CA ASP A 57 9.75 -0.56 10.15
C ASP A 57 10.42 -0.79 8.78
N LEU A 58 10.60 -2.06 8.37
CA LEU A 58 11.15 -2.41 7.06
C LEU A 58 10.25 -1.92 5.90
N LEU A 59 8.94 -2.10 6.03
CA LEU A 59 7.97 -1.61 5.03
C LEU A 59 8.13 -0.10 4.81
N GLN A 60 8.18 0.67 5.90
CA GLN A 60 8.27 2.12 5.81
C GLN A 60 9.66 2.57 5.36
N SER A 61 10.74 1.89 5.76
CA SER A 61 12.08 2.21 5.26
C SER A 61 12.20 2.00 3.75
N ASN A 62 11.62 0.92 3.22
CA ASN A 62 11.59 0.68 1.77
C ASN A 62 10.84 1.79 1.02
N ILE A 63 9.66 2.17 1.52
CA ILE A 63 8.84 3.23 0.93
C ILE A 63 9.56 4.57 0.96
N GLU A 64 10.20 4.91 2.08
CA GLU A 64 10.99 6.14 2.22
C GLU A 64 12.23 6.14 1.32
N ALA A 65 12.86 4.99 1.07
CA ALA A 65 13.97 4.87 0.14
C ALA A 65 13.51 5.13 -1.31
N VAL A 66 12.46 4.42 -1.75
CA VAL A 66 11.89 4.53 -3.10
C VAL A 66 11.40 5.95 -3.39
N THR A 67 10.55 6.50 -2.52
CA THR A 67 9.95 7.83 -2.72
C THR A 67 10.99 8.94 -2.69
N ARG A 68 11.98 8.87 -1.79
CA ARG A 68 13.09 9.82 -1.74
C ARG A 68 13.95 9.77 -3.01
N HIS A 69 14.25 8.58 -3.51
CA HIS A 69 15.08 8.41 -4.70
C HIS A 69 14.38 8.99 -5.94
N ILE A 70 13.12 8.61 -6.17
CA ILE A 70 12.31 9.11 -7.29
C ILE A 70 12.17 10.64 -7.21
N ARG A 71 11.85 11.18 -6.02
CA ARG A 71 11.71 12.63 -5.84
C ARG A 71 12.99 13.38 -6.22
N LYS A 72 14.16 12.92 -5.75
CA LYS A 72 15.45 13.55 -6.10
C LYS A 72 15.71 13.57 -7.60
N LYS A 73 15.33 12.52 -8.32
CA LYS A 73 15.44 12.47 -9.80
C LYS A 73 14.53 13.49 -10.46
N LEU A 74 13.24 13.49 -10.08
CA LEU A 74 12.26 14.44 -10.60
C LEU A 74 12.69 15.90 -10.35
N GLU A 75 13.24 16.19 -9.16
CA GLU A 75 13.80 17.52 -8.84
C GLU A 75 15.00 17.87 -9.72
N ALA A 76 15.93 16.93 -9.93
CA ALA A 76 17.12 17.15 -10.75
C ALA A 76 16.78 17.35 -12.24
N GLU A 77 15.71 16.73 -12.72
CA GLU A 77 15.17 16.89 -14.07
C GLU A 77 14.35 18.18 -14.25
N GLY A 78 14.07 18.90 -13.16
CA GLY A 78 13.22 20.09 -13.18
C GLY A 78 11.75 19.76 -13.50
N ALA A 79 11.29 18.58 -13.10
CA ALA A 79 9.92 18.16 -13.34
C ALA A 79 8.92 19.06 -12.60
N ASP A 80 7.91 19.53 -13.33
CA ASP A 80 6.76 20.19 -12.72
C ASP A 80 5.90 19.19 -11.93
N ASP A 81 5.22 19.68 -10.90
CA ASP A 81 4.22 18.94 -10.12
C ASP A 81 4.66 17.56 -9.60
N ILE A 82 5.76 17.59 -8.82
CA ILE A 82 6.39 16.38 -8.27
C ILE A 82 5.45 15.66 -7.28
N ASP A 83 4.63 16.39 -6.54
CA ASP A 83 3.73 15.83 -5.53
C ASP A 83 2.65 14.92 -6.12
N ARG A 84 2.34 15.05 -7.42
CA ARG A 84 1.46 14.13 -8.15
C ARG A 84 2.19 12.96 -8.82
N LYS A 85 3.53 13.00 -8.88
CA LYS A 85 4.36 11.98 -9.56
C LYS A 85 4.99 10.97 -8.59
N VAL A 86 5.09 11.31 -7.31
CA VAL A 86 5.62 10.43 -6.27
C VAL A 86 4.96 10.70 -4.93
N LEU A 87 4.59 9.63 -4.22
CA LEU A 87 3.96 9.73 -2.90
C LEU A 87 4.80 10.55 -1.93
N ARG A 88 4.14 11.47 -1.23
CA ARG A 88 4.71 12.24 -0.12
C ARG A 88 4.05 11.79 1.19
N PHE A 89 4.80 11.07 2.02
CA PHE A 89 4.36 10.73 3.36
C PHE A 89 4.58 11.90 4.32
N ILE A 90 3.62 12.13 5.20
CA ILE A 90 3.63 13.22 6.17
C ILE A 90 4.34 12.73 7.43
N PRO A 91 5.34 13.46 7.93
CA PRO A 91 6.01 13.10 9.17
C PRO A 91 5.07 13.30 10.37
N LEU A 92 5.36 12.63 11.47
CA LEU A 92 4.77 12.98 12.76
C LEU A 92 5.16 14.41 13.15
N LYS A 93 4.27 15.11 13.85
CA LYS A 93 4.59 16.40 14.46
C LYS A 93 5.77 16.20 15.42
N SER A 94 6.79 17.03 15.28
CA SER A 94 7.81 17.19 16.30
C SER A 94 7.19 17.94 17.48
N GLU A 95 6.64 17.24 18.46
CA GLU A 95 6.36 17.83 19.76
C GLU A 95 7.47 17.44 20.73
N GLY A 96 7.89 18.39 21.59
CA GLY A 96 8.83 18.12 22.67
C GLY A 96 8.45 16.82 23.39
N GLU A 97 9.35 15.85 23.36
CA GLU A 97 9.32 14.63 24.17
C GLU A 97 8.19 13.62 23.91
N ARG A 98 8.17 13.00 22.70
CA ARG A 98 7.97 11.53 22.61
C ARG A 98 9.26 10.87 22.13
N LEU A 99 10.17 10.76 23.10
CA LEU A 99 11.51 10.18 23.05
C LEU A 99 11.44 8.64 22.95
N GLU A 100 11.11 8.12 21.78
CA GLU A 100 11.62 6.82 21.30
C GLU A 100 12.05 6.88 19.82
N ALA A 101 11.63 7.92 19.08
CA ALA A 101 11.99 8.13 17.67
C ALA A 101 13.41 8.71 17.44
N LEU A 102 14.17 9.01 18.50
CA LEU A 102 15.47 9.71 18.41
C LEU A 102 16.68 8.80 18.16
N MET A 103 16.49 7.56 17.70
CA MET A 103 17.59 6.71 17.22
C MET A 103 17.79 6.77 15.70
N SER A 104 17.08 7.65 14.99
CA SER A 104 17.23 7.85 13.55
C SER A 104 17.26 9.35 13.23
N ASP A 105 18.18 9.77 12.36
CA ASP A 105 18.32 11.16 11.88
C ASP A 105 17.11 11.67 11.07
N LYS A 106 16.05 10.86 10.90
CA LYS A 106 14.89 11.14 10.05
C LYS A 106 13.59 11.16 10.85
N PRO A 107 12.70 12.13 10.59
CA PRO A 107 11.38 12.17 11.23
C PRO A 107 10.56 10.95 10.80
N ARG A 108 9.96 10.25 11.77
CA ARG A 108 9.15 9.05 11.52
C ARG A 108 7.87 9.43 10.77
N THR A 109 7.53 8.66 9.73
CA THR A 109 6.37 8.90 8.85
C THR A 109 5.14 8.06 9.22
N TYR A 110 5.16 7.42 10.38
CA TYR A 110 4.11 6.53 10.84
C TYR A 110 4.13 6.41 12.37
N CYS A 111 2.99 6.04 12.98
CA CYS A 111 2.87 5.83 14.42
C CYS A 111 2.17 4.50 14.75
N LEU A 112 2.28 4.08 16.02
CA LEU A 112 1.56 2.96 16.60
C LEU A 112 0.56 3.51 17.62
N GLU A 113 -0.73 3.34 17.37
CA GLU A 113 -1.81 3.77 18.25
C GLU A 113 -2.86 2.65 18.34
N ASP A 114 -3.27 2.31 19.56
CA ASP A 114 -4.16 1.17 19.86
C ASP A 114 -3.70 -0.17 19.24
N GLY A 115 -2.39 -0.42 19.19
CA GLY A 115 -1.82 -1.63 18.58
C GLY A 115 -1.97 -1.72 17.06
N LYS A 116 -2.31 -0.61 16.41
CA LYS A 116 -2.42 -0.47 14.96
C LYS A 116 -1.44 0.57 14.44
N TYR A 117 -0.83 0.27 13.31
CA TYR A 117 0.11 1.18 12.65
C TYR A 117 -0.62 2.08 11.68
N TRP A 118 -0.28 3.37 11.73
CA TRP A 118 -0.92 4.41 10.92
C TRP A 118 0.11 5.24 10.19
N ARG A 119 -0.18 5.61 8.95
CA ARG A 119 0.61 6.54 8.15
C ARG A 119 -0.31 7.48 7.37
N VAL A 120 0.23 8.65 7.02
CA VAL A 120 -0.49 9.66 6.23
C VAL A 120 0.35 10.02 5.01
N SER A 121 -0.28 10.11 3.84
CA SER A 121 0.31 10.71 2.64
C SER A 121 -0.56 11.81 2.07
N VAL A 122 0.00 12.67 1.24
CA VAL A 122 -0.79 13.61 0.43
C VAL A 122 -1.74 12.84 -0.49
N PHE A 123 -2.97 13.33 -0.64
CA PHE A 123 -3.90 12.84 -1.65
C PHE A 123 -3.53 13.43 -3.01
N ILE A 124 -3.36 12.57 -4.01
CA ILE A 124 -3.12 13.00 -5.40
C ILE A 124 -4.48 13.32 -6.01
N ASP A 125 -4.76 14.60 -6.23
CA ASP A 125 -5.96 15.08 -6.91
C ASP A 125 -5.88 14.90 -8.44
N ASP A 126 -6.99 15.17 -9.12
CA ASP A 126 -7.23 14.98 -10.57
C ASP A 126 -6.57 13.74 -11.19
N ALA A 127 -6.61 12.62 -10.46
CA ALA A 127 -6.13 11.33 -10.92
C ALA A 127 -7.31 10.37 -11.09
N TYR A 128 -7.23 9.52 -12.12
CA TYR A 128 -8.22 8.48 -12.39
C TYR A 128 -7.55 7.11 -12.31
N THR A 129 -8.22 6.17 -11.65
CA THR A 129 -7.84 4.76 -11.61
C THR A 129 -8.87 3.94 -12.37
N TYR A 130 -8.41 3.06 -13.25
CA TYR A 130 -9.26 2.20 -14.05
C TYR A 130 -9.03 0.74 -13.66
N GLU A 131 -10.12 0.01 -13.41
CA GLU A 131 -10.07 -1.45 -13.19
C GLU A 131 -10.18 -2.24 -14.52
N THR A 132 -10.51 -1.55 -15.61
CA THR A 132 -10.72 -2.15 -16.93
C THR A 132 -9.39 -2.47 -17.61
N VAL A 133 -9.24 -3.71 -18.07
CA VAL A 133 -8.13 -4.13 -18.94
C VAL A 133 -8.55 -3.97 -20.39
N ASN A 134 -7.96 -2.99 -21.09
CA ASN A 134 -8.08 -2.79 -22.54
C ASN A 134 -6.71 -2.37 -23.12
N PRO A 135 -6.51 -2.40 -24.45
CA PRO A 135 -5.21 -2.09 -25.04
C PRO A 135 -4.66 -0.71 -24.67
N GLU A 136 -5.50 0.33 -24.65
CA GLU A 136 -5.09 1.70 -24.35
C GLU A 136 -4.59 1.84 -22.90
N TYR A 137 -5.37 1.40 -21.92
CA TYR A 137 -4.98 1.48 -20.50
C TYR A 137 -3.84 0.50 -20.16
N SER A 138 -3.71 -0.60 -20.91
CA SER A 138 -2.55 -1.50 -20.77
C SER A 138 -1.26 -0.85 -21.26
N GLU A 139 -1.32 -0.02 -22.31
CA GLU A 139 -0.18 0.76 -22.78
C GLU A 139 0.25 1.80 -21.73
N TYR A 140 -0.70 2.58 -21.18
CA TYR A 140 -0.41 3.54 -20.10
C TYR A 140 0.16 2.86 -18.86
N ALA A 141 -0.38 1.70 -18.47
CA ALA A 141 0.17 0.92 -17.36
C ALA A 141 1.60 0.46 -17.66
N GLY A 142 1.86 -0.07 -18.86
CA GLY A 142 3.18 -0.52 -19.28
C GLY A 142 4.23 0.61 -19.27
N GLU A 143 3.86 1.79 -19.78
CA GLU A 143 4.71 2.99 -19.74
C GLU A 143 4.98 3.42 -18.29
N ALA A 144 3.95 3.51 -17.44
CA ALA A 144 4.09 3.90 -16.05
C ALA A 144 5.00 2.93 -15.25
N PHE A 145 4.79 1.62 -15.41
CA PHE A 145 5.65 0.61 -14.76
C PHE A 145 7.07 0.64 -15.30
N GLY A 146 7.26 0.75 -16.62
CA GLY A 146 8.59 0.84 -17.23
C GLY A 146 9.36 2.07 -16.74
N ASN A 147 8.69 3.22 -16.65
CA ASN A 147 9.27 4.45 -16.10
C ASN A 147 9.60 4.30 -14.61
N PHE A 148 8.74 3.66 -13.82
CA PHE A 148 9.00 3.39 -12.40
C PHE A 148 10.25 2.52 -12.20
N GLU A 149 10.37 1.41 -12.93
CA GLU A 149 11.54 0.54 -12.91
C GLU A 149 12.81 1.29 -13.34
N ALA A 150 12.74 2.08 -14.42
CA ALA A 150 13.87 2.87 -14.90
C ALA A 150 14.33 3.92 -13.89
N MET A 151 13.40 4.58 -13.19
CA MET A 151 13.73 5.53 -12.12
C MET A 151 14.44 4.87 -10.95
N LEU A 152 14.16 3.59 -10.67
CA LEU A 152 14.73 2.83 -9.54
C LEU A 152 15.96 2.00 -9.88
N ALA A 153 16.33 1.87 -11.16
CA ALA A 153 17.44 1.02 -11.62
C ALA A 153 18.80 1.33 -10.96
N ASP A 154 18.98 2.53 -10.42
CA ASP A 154 20.19 3.03 -9.77
C ASP A 154 19.96 3.44 -8.29
N ILE A 155 18.89 2.95 -7.66
CA ILE A 155 18.65 3.21 -6.24
C ILE A 155 19.83 2.69 -5.40
N PRO A 156 20.44 3.52 -4.53
CA PRO A 156 21.60 3.10 -3.74
C PRO A 156 21.21 2.29 -2.50
N ASP A 157 19.96 2.42 -2.05
CA ASP A 157 19.41 1.73 -0.89
C ASP A 157 19.11 0.25 -1.24
N THR A 158 19.44 -0.66 -0.33
CA THR A 158 18.99 -2.06 -0.43
C THR A 158 17.58 -2.18 0.13
N LEU A 159 16.64 -2.66 -0.69
CA LEU A 159 15.25 -2.87 -0.28
C LEU A 159 15.09 -4.30 0.26
N GLY A 160 14.43 -4.45 1.42
CA GLY A 160 14.16 -5.77 2.00
C GLY A 160 12.82 -6.38 1.56
N GLU A 161 12.64 -7.68 1.77
CA GLU A 161 11.37 -8.36 1.52
C GLU A 161 10.36 -8.06 2.64
N THR A 162 9.29 -7.32 2.32
CA THR A 162 8.26 -6.94 3.30
C THR A 162 7.24 -8.06 3.56
N ILE A 163 7.07 -8.95 2.58
CA ILE A 163 6.30 -10.18 2.69
C ILE A 163 7.19 -11.30 2.13
N PRO A 164 7.76 -12.16 2.99
CA PRO A 164 8.57 -13.28 2.53
C PRO A 164 7.80 -14.17 1.55
N ASP A 165 8.49 -14.68 0.53
CA ASP A 165 7.93 -15.59 -0.47
C ASP A 165 6.73 -15.03 -1.26
N PHE A 166 6.60 -13.69 -1.35
CA PHE A 166 5.41 -13.07 -1.94
C PHE A 166 5.06 -13.62 -3.33
N HIS A 167 6.07 -13.73 -4.21
CA HIS A 167 5.98 -14.28 -5.57
C HIS A 167 6.54 -15.71 -5.71
N ASN A 168 6.68 -16.46 -4.61
CA ASN A 168 7.11 -17.86 -4.67
C ASN A 168 5.96 -18.75 -5.16
N MET A 169 5.87 -18.97 -6.47
CA MET A 169 4.76 -19.70 -7.08
C MET A 169 4.67 -21.16 -6.64
N GLU A 170 5.78 -21.81 -6.30
CA GLU A 170 5.78 -23.18 -5.76
C GLU A 170 5.09 -23.21 -4.39
N LEU A 171 5.44 -22.28 -3.50
CA LEU A 171 4.76 -22.14 -2.21
C LEU A 171 3.28 -21.83 -2.40
N ARG A 172 2.93 -20.91 -3.32
CA ARG A 172 1.52 -20.56 -3.59
C ARG A 172 0.71 -21.76 -4.06
N LEU A 173 1.29 -22.59 -4.93
CA LEU A 173 0.63 -23.81 -5.38
C LEU A 173 0.40 -24.78 -4.21
N ARG A 174 1.41 -25.02 -3.36
CA ARG A 174 1.23 -25.87 -2.16
C ARG A 174 0.14 -25.34 -1.23
N GLN A 175 0.12 -24.04 -0.97
CA GLN A 175 -0.92 -23.40 -0.14
C GLN A 175 -2.32 -23.60 -0.73
N LEU A 176 -2.47 -23.50 -2.05
CA LEU A 176 -3.74 -23.78 -2.72
C LEU A 176 -4.17 -25.25 -2.54
N VAL A 177 -3.25 -26.19 -2.79
CA VAL A 177 -3.50 -27.63 -2.63
C VAL A 177 -3.93 -27.96 -1.20
N GLU A 178 -3.23 -27.42 -0.20
CA GLU A 178 -3.58 -27.60 1.22
C GLU A 178 -4.95 -27.00 1.55
N ALA A 179 -5.24 -25.77 1.11
CA ALA A 179 -6.52 -25.12 1.37
C ALA A 179 -7.70 -25.90 0.77
N VAL A 180 -7.51 -26.48 -0.43
CA VAL A 180 -8.47 -27.38 -1.07
C VAL A 180 -8.67 -28.65 -0.24
N ARG A 181 -7.58 -29.32 0.15
CA ARG A 181 -7.66 -30.57 0.94
C ARG A 181 -8.33 -30.37 2.30
N GLU A 182 -8.10 -29.24 2.94
CA GLU A 182 -8.68 -28.94 4.25
C GLU A 182 -10.13 -28.45 4.19
N ASP A 183 -10.52 -27.77 3.10
CA ASP A 183 -11.85 -27.17 2.87
C ASP A 183 -12.49 -26.51 4.11
N LYS A 184 -11.68 -25.74 4.86
CA LYS A 184 -12.11 -25.15 6.14
C LYS A 184 -13.35 -24.25 6.04
N ALA A 185 -13.61 -23.72 4.85
CA ALA A 185 -14.74 -22.84 4.56
C ALA A 185 -15.91 -23.55 3.85
N SER A 186 -15.84 -24.87 3.66
CA SER A 186 -16.85 -25.68 2.95
C SER A 186 -17.22 -25.12 1.58
N ARG A 187 -16.22 -24.68 0.81
CA ARG A 187 -16.41 -24.05 -0.50
C ARG A 187 -16.40 -25.05 -1.65
N LEU A 188 -16.06 -26.31 -1.40
CA LEU A 188 -15.98 -27.32 -2.46
C LEU A 188 -17.34 -27.89 -2.88
N SER A 189 -18.42 -27.64 -2.12
CA SER A 189 -19.77 -27.99 -2.52
C SER A 189 -20.33 -26.97 -3.51
N ALA A 190 -20.05 -27.12 -4.79
CA ALA A 190 -20.59 -26.26 -5.83
C ALA A 190 -22.05 -26.65 -6.17
N ASP A 191 -23.02 -25.83 -5.74
CA ASP A 191 -24.42 -25.90 -6.23
C ASP A 191 -24.61 -25.09 -7.53
N ASP A 192 -23.62 -24.31 -7.95
CA ASP A 192 -23.69 -23.46 -9.15
C ASP A 192 -22.97 -24.12 -10.36
N LYS A 193 -23.71 -24.24 -11.47
CA LYS A 193 -23.31 -25.06 -12.65
C LYS A 193 -22.10 -24.52 -13.41
N THR A 194 -21.77 -23.25 -13.24
CA THR A 194 -20.68 -22.57 -13.97
C THR A 194 -19.38 -22.58 -13.15
N GLU A 195 -19.45 -22.20 -11.87
CA GLU A 195 -18.30 -22.25 -10.95
C GLU A 195 -17.87 -23.70 -10.67
N GLY A 196 -18.80 -24.65 -10.68
CA GLY A 196 -18.49 -26.07 -10.52
C GLY A 196 -17.57 -26.64 -11.60
N GLN A 197 -17.58 -26.11 -12.83
CA GLN A 197 -16.72 -26.61 -13.91
C GLN A 197 -15.27 -26.16 -13.78
N GLU A 198 -15.04 -24.90 -13.41
CA GLU A 198 -13.69 -24.40 -13.14
C GLU A 198 -13.11 -25.04 -11.89
N LEU A 199 -13.91 -25.14 -10.82
CA LEU A 199 -13.53 -25.84 -9.61
C LEU A 199 -13.13 -27.28 -9.91
N HIS A 200 -13.93 -28.02 -10.69
CA HIS A 200 -13.62 -29.40 -11.03
C HIS A 200 -12.28 -29.55 -11.77
N LYS A 201 -12.00 -28.67 -12.75
CA LYS A 201 -10.70 -28.66 -13.45
C LYS A 201 -9.54 -28.35 -12.52
N ILE A 202 -9.69 -27.39 -11.61
CA ILE A 202 -8.67 -27.05 -10.62
C ILE A 202 -8.39 -28.26 -9.73
N LEU A 203 -9.43 -28.97 -9.28
CA LEU A 203 -9.28 -30.19 -8.49
C LEU A 203 -8.58 -31.31 -9.27
N GLU A 204 -8.94 -31.52 -10.54
CA GLU A 204 -8.27 -32.50 -11.42
C GLU A 204 -6.79 -32.17 -11.61
N ASP A 205 -6.44 -30.90 -11.85
CA ASP A 205 -5.05 -30.46 -12.00
C ASP A 205 -4.27 -30.61 -10.69
N ILE A 206 -4.89 -30.31 -9.54
CA ILE A 206 -4.29 -30.52 -8.22
C ILE A 206 -4.02 -32.02 -7.97
N ASP A 207 -4.98 -32.89 -8.28
CA ASP A 207 -4.80 -34.34 -8.11
C ASP A 207 -3.71 -34.91 -9.03
N LYS A 208 -3.53 -34.31 -10.21
CA LYS A 208 -2.58 -34.78 -11.22
C LYS A 208 -1.17 -34.23 -11.06
N TYR A 209 -1.03 -32.99 -10.61
CA TYR A 209 0.24 -32.24 -10.62
C TYR A 209 0.67 -31.65 -9.27
N GLY A 210 -0.20 -31.69 -8.25
CA GLY A 210 0.07 -31.13 -6.91
C GLY A 210 0.39 -32.17 -5.83
#